data_AF-A0A1V5L3Y1-F1
#
_entry.id   AF-A0A1V5L3Y1-F1
#
_cell.length_a   1.000
_cell.length_b   1.000
_cell.length_c   1.000
_cell.angle_alpha   90.00
_cell.angle_beta   90.00
_cell.angle_gamma   90.00
#
_symmetry.space_group_name_H-M   'P 1'
#
loop_
_entity.id
_entity.type
_entity.pdbx_description
1 polymer ?
#
loop_
_entity_poly.entity_id
_entity_poly.type
_entity_poly.pdbx_seq_one_letter_code
_entity_poly.pdbx_strand_id
1 'polypeptide(L)' 'MELSHRAGDAQALNMVMMGALGGWGLMPLSAAELEEEMIGSLPVRFADTNRRAFRLGVGAAQRWARADGGVPRAPVEN' A
#
# COMPACT_ATOMS: atom_id res chain seq x y z
N MET A 1 -11.09 -8.16 -3.78
CA MET A 1 -10.85 -8.39 -5.22
C MET A 1 -10.95 -7.14 -6.09
N GLU A 2 -11.55 -6.03 -5.63
CA GLU A 2 -11.66 -4.82 -6.45
C GLU A 2 -10.32 -4.09 -6.65
N LEU A 3 -9.49 -4.05 -5.61
CA LEU A 3 -8.17 -3.39 -5.66
C LEU A 3 -7.18 -4.12 -6.59
N SER A 4 -7.20 -5.46 -6.63
CA SER A 4 -6.32 -6.26 -7.47
C SER A 4 -6.60 -6.07 -8.96
N HIS A 5 -7.87 -6.04 -9.36
CA HIS A 5 -8.26 -5.83 -10.77
C HIS A 5 -7.93 -4.42 -11.27
N ARG A 6 -7.98 -3.41 -10.38
CA ARG A 6 -7.57 -2.04 -10.70
C ARG A 6 -6.06 -1.85 -10.74
N ALA A 7 -5.29 -2.77 -10.13
CA ALA A 7 -3.84 -2.67 -10.00
C ALA A 7 -3.06 -3.49 -11.04
N GLY A 8 -3.66 -4.51 -11.67
CA GLY A 8 -3.15 -5.08 -12.94
C GLY A 8 -2.39 -6.40 -12.87
N ASP A 9 -2.04 -6.96 -11.70
CA ASP A 9 -1.60 -8.35 -11.50
C ASP A 9 -1.47 -8.65 -9.99
N ALA A 10 -1.26 -9.90 -9.58
CA ALA A 10 -0.98 -10.31 -8.20
C ALA A 10 0.20 -9.53 -7.56
N GLN A 11 1.21 -9.15 -8.35
CA GLN A 11 2.32 -8.30 -7.87
C GLN A 11 1.85 -6.89 -7.48
N ALA A 12 0.85 -6.37 -8.19
CA ALA A 12 0.29 -5.06 -7.90
C ALA A 12 -0.57 -5.10 -6.62
N LEU A 13 -1.17 -6.24 -6.27
CA LEU A 13 -1.85 -6.40 -4.97
C LEU A 13 -0.88 -6.24 -3.80
N ASN A 14 0.34 -6.79 -3.90
CA ASN A 14 1.36 -6.61 -2.86
C ASN A 14 1.71 -5.13 -2.66
N MET A 15 1.77 -4.35 -3.75
CA MET A 15 1.97 -2.91 -3.64
C MET A 15 0.80 -2.17 -3.02
N VAL A 16 -0.44 -2.56 -3.33
CA VAL A 16 -1.62 -2.00 -2.64
C VAL A 16 -1.52 -2.25 -1.13
N MET A 17 -1.13 -3.44 -0.71
CA MET A 17 -0.98 -3.76 0.72
C MET A 17 0.14 -2.96 1.38
N MET A 18 1.32 -2.87 0.75
CA MET A 18 2.42 -2.05 1.26
C MET A 18 2.03 -0.57 1.37
N GLY A 19 1.28 -0.06 0.39
CA GLY A 19 0.71 1.29 0.44
C GLY A 19 -0.22 1.49 1.63
N ALA A 20 -1.07 0.50 1.93
CA ALA A 20 -1.96 0.59 3.07
C ALA A 20 -1.19 0.62 4.40
N LEU A 21 -0.17 -0.22 4.56
CA LEU A 21 0.69 -0.24 5.76
C LEU A 21 1.42 1.10 5.95
N GLY A 22 1.99 1.65 4.88
CA GLY A 22 2.61 2.98 4.89
C GLY A 22 1.62 4.09 5.21
N GLY A 23 0.40 4.02 4.67
CA GLY A 23 -0.68 4.99 4.92
C GLY A 23 -1.21 4.98 6.35
N TRP A 24 -1.14 3.86 7.06
CA TRP A 24 -1.44 3.77 8.49
C TRP A 24 -0.27 4.13 9.41
N GLY A 25 0.93 4.32 8.87
CA GLY A 25 2.12 4.61 9.68
C GLY A 25 2.62 3.39 10.47
N LEU A 26 2.33 2.17 10.01
CA LEU A 26 2.82 0.93 10.63
C LEU A 26 4.26 0.58 10.23
N MET A 27 4.84 1.36 9.31
CA MET A 27 6.19 1.16 8.80
C MET A 27 7.16 2.16 9.47
N PRO A 28 8.45 1.79 9.63
CA PRO A 28 9.47 2.68 10.18
C PRO A 28 9.92 3.80 9.21
N LEU A 29 9.27 3.90 8.04
CA LEU A 29 9.51 4.90 7.00
C LEU A 29 8.21 5.61 6.66
N SER A 30 8.29 6.86 6.21
CA SER A 30 7.15 7.57 5.67
C SER A 30 6.65 6.90 4.39
N ALA A 31 5.37 7.11 4.04
CA ALA A 31 4.82 6.56 2.81
C ALA A 31 5.56 7.06 1.55
N ALA A 32 6.13 8.26 1.57
CA ALA A 32 6.93 8.81 0.48
C ALA A 32 8.28 8.08 0.34
N GLU A 33 9.00 7.90 1.44
CA GLU A 33 10.27 7.14 1.45
C GLU A 33 10.03 5.68 1.03
N LEU A 34 8.93 5.07 1.50
CA LEU A 34 8.57 3.71 1.11
C LEU A 34 8.24 3.61 -0.39
N GLU A 35 7.55 4.60 -0.97
CA GLU A 35 7.27 4.65 -2.41
C GLU A 35 8.58 4.75 -3.22
N GLU A 36 9.50 5.61 -2.79
CA GLU A 36 10.76 5.84 -3.50
C GLU A 36 11.66 4.60 -3.48
N GLU A 37 11.89 4.01 -2.31
CA GLU A 37 12.73 2.82 -2.14
C GLU A 37 12.16 1.59 -2.87
N MET A 38 10.85 1.35 -2.74
CA MET A 38 10.24 0.18 -3.36
C MET A 38 10.15 0.31 -4.88
N ILE A 39 9.83 1.49 -5.41
CA ILE A 39 9.74 1.66 -6.86
C ILE A 39 11.13 1.75 -7.50
N GLY A 40 12.10 2.35 -6.81
CA GLY A 40 13.49 2.42 -7.26
C GLY A 40 14.18 1.06 -7.42
N SER A 41 13.75 0.06 -6.63
CA SER A 41 14.27 -1.31 -6.72
C SER A 41 13.60 -2.20 -7.77
N LEU A 42 12.52 -1.73 -8.42
CA LEU A 42 11.81 -2.49 -9.44
C LEU A 42 12.34 -2.22 -10.87
N PRO A 43 12.26 -3.19 -11.79
CA PRO A 43 12.52 -2.95 -13.20
C PRO A 43 11.60 -1.84 -13.75
N VAL A 44 12.16 -0.94 -14.56
CA VAL A 44 11.48 0.27 -15.10
C VAL A 44 10.11 -0.02 -15.69
N ARG A 45 9.95 -1.14 -16.42
CA ARG A 45 8.68 -1.56 -17.04
C ARG A 45 7.53 -1.79 -16.04
N PHE A 46 7.85 -2.02 -14.77
CA PHE A 46 6.87 -2.28 -13.71
C PHE A 46 6.66 -1.10 -12.77
N ALA A 47 7.52 -0.07 -12.84
CA ALA A 47 7.54 1.04 -11.90
C ALA A 47 6.22 1.81 -11.86
N ASP A 48 5.62 2.08 -13.02
CA ASP A 48 4.40 2.89 -13.09
C ASP A 48 3.17 2.17 -12.52
N THR A 49 2.96 0.91 -12.91
CA THR A 49 1.87 0.08 -12.39
C THR A 49 1.98 -0.10 -10.88
N ASN A 50 3.17 -0.41 -10.37
CA ASN A 50 3.42 -0.59 -8.94
C ASN A 50 3.26 0.72 -8.16
N ARG A 51 3.68 1.86 -8.72
CA ARG A 51 3.49 3.17 -8.11
C ARG A 51 2.00 3.51 -7.96
N ARG A 52 1.20 3.27 -9.00
CA ARG A 52 -0.26 3.48 -8.93
C ARG A 52 -0.89 2.58 -7.87
N ALA A 53 -0.49 1.31 -7.83
CA ALA A 53 -0.96 0.34 -6.85
C ALA A 53 -0.63 0.76 -5.41
N PHE A 54 0.59 1.20 -5.16
CA PHE A 54 1.03 1.71 -3.87
C PHE A 54 0.16 2.89 -3.38
N ARG A 55 0.00 3.90 -4.25
CA ARG A 55 -0.82 5.08 -3.93
C ARG A 55 -2.29 4.76 -3.68
N LEU A 56 -2.85 3.75 -4.37
CA LEU A 56 -4.20 3.26 -4.08
C LEU A 56 -4.31 2.69 -2.67
N GLY A 57 -3.29 1.94 -2.22
CA GLY A 57 -3.17 1.43 -0.86
C GLY A 57 -3.16 2.54 0.19
N VAL A 58 -2.28 3.53 0.02
CA VAL A 58 -2.17 4.69 0.92
C VAL A 58 -3.51 5.41 1.04
N GLY A 59 -4.15 5.69 -0.10
CA GLY A 59 -5.45 6.37 -0.11
C GLY A 59 -6.55 5.55 0.56
N ALA A 60 -6.54 4.22 0.41
CA ALA A 60 -7.50 3.34 1.09
C ALA A 60 -7.32 3.36 2.61
N ALA A 61 -6.08 3.25 3.09
CA ALA A 61 -5.75 3.31 4.51
C ALA A 61 -6.15 4.65 5.14
N GLN A 62 -5.87 5.77 4.46
CA GLN A 62 -6.24 7.10 4.93
C GLN A 62 -7.76 7.30 4.99
N ARG A 63 -8.51 6.78 4.00
CA ARG A 63 -9.98 6.82 4.03
C ARG A 63 -10.53 5.99 5.19
N TRP A 64 -9.98 4.80 5.43
CA TRP A 64 -10.37 3.95 6.55
C TRP A 64 -10.13 4.62 7.90
N ALA A 65 -8.95 5.23 8.09
CA ALA A 65 -8.61 5.93 9.32
C ALA A 65 -9.52 7.15 9.60
N ARG A 66 -9.99 7.84 8.55
CA ARG A 66 -10.92 8.98 8.66
C ARG A 66 -12.37 8.56 8.91
N ALA A 67 -12.75 7.33 8.57
CA ALA A 67 -14.10 6.80 8.70
C ALA A 67 -14.29 6.03 10.03
N ASP A 68 -13.57 6.41 11.09
CA ASP A 68 -13.61 5.82 12.43
C ASP A 68 -13.14 4.35 12.57
N GLY A 69 -12.64 3.72 11.49
CA GLY A 69 -12.20 2.32 11.51
C GLY A 69 -10.91 2.03 12.27
N GLY A 70 -10.21 3.08 12.75
CA GLY A 70 -8.91 2.98 13.42
C GLY A 70 -7.81 2.36 12.55
N VAL A 71 -6.57 2.32 13.03
CA VAL A 71 -5.55 1.47 12.40
C VAL A 71 -5.88 0.02 12.74
N PRO A 72 -5.98 -0.91 11.77
CA PRO A 72 -6.22 -2.31 12.09
C PRO A 72 -5.13 -2.83 13.02
N ARG A 73 -5.54 -3.30 14.19
CA ARG A 73 -4.65 -4.03 15.09
C ARG A 73 -4.52 -5.45 14.55
N ALA A 74 -3.29 -5.95 14.48
CA ALA A 74 -3.08 -7.36 14.18
C ALA A 74 -3.90 -8.20 15.18
N PRO A 75 -4.57 -9.28 14.74
CA PRO A 75 -5.23 -10.18 15.67
C PRO A 75 -4.16 -10.68 16.66
N VAL A 76 -4.40 -10.45 17.95
CA VAL A 76 -3.63 -11.08 19.02
C VAL A 76 -3.97 -12.56 18.97
N GLU A 77 -3.02 -13.38 18.54
CA GLU A 77 -3.10 -14.84 18.69
C GLU A 77 -3.11 -15.15 20.20
N ASN A 78 -4.14 -15.86 20.66
CA ASN A 78 -4.25 -16.43 22.01
C ASN A 78 -3.65 -17.83 22.04
#